data_AF-A0A2I0PJ84-F1
#
_entry.id   AF-A0A2I0PJ84-F1
#
_cell.length_a   1.000
_cell.length_b   1.000
_cell.length_c   1.000
_cell.angle_alpha   90.00
_cell.angle_beta   90.00
_cell.angle_gamma   90.00
#
_symmetry.space_group_name_H-M   'P 1'
#
loop_
_entity.id
_entity.type
_entity.pdbx_description
1 polymer ?
#
loop_
_entity_poly.entity_id
_entity_poly.type
_entity_poly.pdbx_seq_one_letter_code
_entity_poly.pdbx_strand_id
1 'polypeptide(L)'
;MTFPKRSKLGIMGILIIVLFLSISMAFAHQPRLDSANSTISNPIVVKNPEISQAFYGQLNGNPVYYKIQSNKQFQLYTNILVPDIPGASSQLMSVQITDSSGKTLGLLDAKNSTWTPYFEEFGGDYYLKGPEFNQTVPAGTYFIKVFNGNNQGRYSLAIGDIESFPPAETLGTLFVLPLIKADIFKVPVAELFLQFLGLILAMGTFIVLYVLLIKSRKSIATLEVSKTVYSAINPLMLIGVAITAVMWILTYSKNTFNILGIIETIILILILLMHFNLNSKLKKLSSEKIPSKLSTLLLVFWIVFLFLRIVLIQS
;
A
#
# COMPACT_ATOMS: atom_id res chain seq x y z
N MET A 1 41.13 -2.00 -31.37
CA MET A 1 40.66 -1.24 -30.19
C MET A 1 39.21 -1.64 -29.93
N THR A 2 38.96 -2.62 -29.05
CA THR A 2 37.61 -3.13 -28.77
C THR A 2 37.05 -2.40 -27.55
N PHE A 3 35.96 -1.66 -27.72
CA PHE A 3 35.28 -0.97 -26.63
C PHE A 3 34.83 -1.97 -25.55
N PRO A 4 34.97 -1.62 -24.25
CA PRO A 4 34.51 -2.50 -23.17
C PRO A 4 32.99 -2.62 -23.25
N LYS A 5 32.53 -3.87 -23.27
CA LYS A 5 31.11 -4.25 -23.22
C LYS A 5 30.55 -3.73 -21.89
N ARG A 6 29.87 -2.57 -21.90
CA ARG A 6 29.14 -2.06 -20.71
C ARG A 6 28.29 -3.20 -20.16
N SER A 7 28.54 -3.59 -18.91
CA SER A 7 27.90 -4.75 -18.33
C SER A 7 26.40 -4.47 -18.23
N LYS A 8 25.57 -5.35 -18.80
CA LYS A 8 24.10 -5.31 -18.62
C LYS A 8 23.70 -5.36 -17.13
N LEU A 9 24.64 -5.75 -16.26
CA LEU A 9 24.52 -5.77 -14.81
C LEU A 9 24.45 -4.36 -14.20
N GLY A 10 25.16 -3.37 -14.77
CA GLY A 10 25.10 -1.98 -14.32
C GLY A 10 23.74 -1.32 -14.59
N ILE A 11 23.15 -1.58 -15.77
CA ILE A 11 21.83 -1.06 -16.13
C ILE A 11 20.73 -1.69 -15.26
N MET A 12 20.83 -3.00 -14.97
CA MET A 12 19.89 -3.68 -14.07
C MET A 12 19.99 -3.15 -12.63
N GLY A 13 21.21 -2.90 -12.14
CA GLY A 13 21.44 -2.29 -10.83
C GLY A 13 20.84 -0.89 -10.74
N ILE A 14 21.02 -0.07 -11.79
CA ILE A 14 20.40 1.26 -11.89
C ILE A 14 18.88 1.15 -11.92
N LEU A 15 18.31 0.20 -12.68
CA LEU A 15 16.86 0.01 -12.75
C LEU A 15 16.27 -0.40 -11.39
N ILE A 16 16.95 -1.29 -10.65
CA ILE A 16 16.58 -1.70 -9.29
C ILE A 16 16.68 -0.50 -8.34
N ILE A 17 17.75 0.30 -8.40
CA ILE A 17 17.91 1.50 -7.58
C ILE A 17 16.81 2.52 -7.90
N VAL A 18 16.49 2.74 -9.17
CA VAL A 18 15.39 3.62 -9.58
C VAL A 18 14.06 3.10 -9.07
N LEU A 19 13.79 1.79 -9.15
CA LEU A 19 12.59 1.17 -8.56
C LEU A 19 12.53 1.34 -7.04
N PHE A 20 13.64 1.13 -6.32
CA PHE A 20 13.72 1.33 -4.87
C PHE A 20 13.54 2.80 -4.47
N LEU A 21 14.09 3.74 -5.25
CA LEU A 21 13.87 5.19 -5.07
C LEU A 21 12.44 5.63 -5.45
N SER A 22 11.73 4.82 -6.25
CA SER A 22 10.31 5.07 -6.55
C SER A 22 9.40 4.71 -5.38
N ILE A 23 9.77 3.69 -4.58
CA ILE A 23 9.01 3.26 -3.39
C ILE A 23 9.00 4.36 -2.31
N SER A 24 10.06 5.16 -2.19
CA SER A 24 10.10 6.25 -1.21
C SER A 24 9.11 7.38 -1.49
N MET A 25 8.58 7.50 -2.71
CA MET A 25 7.56 8.51 -3.03
C MET A 25 6.12 8.04 -2.73
N ALA A 26 5.90 6.76 -2.42
CA ALA A 26 4.56 6.15 -2.34
C ALA A 26 3.88 6.18 -0.95
N PHE A 27 4.32 7.08 -0.06
CA PHE A 27 3.88 7.15 1.35
C PHE A 27 3.75 8.60 1.85
N ALA A 28 3.10 9.50 1.09
CA ALA A 28 3.02 10.91 1.49
C ALA A 28 2.31 11.14 2.83
N HIS A 29 1.47 10.17 3.25
CA HIS A 29 0.76 10.19 4.52
C HIS A 29 1.29 9.13 5.48
N GLN A 30 1.38 9.48 6.76
CA GLN A 30 1.63 8.51 7.83
C GLN A 30 0.28 7.98 8.33
N PRO A 31 -0.15 6.76 7.94
CA PRO A 31 -1.42 6.20 8.39
C PRO A 31 -1.37 5.89 9.89
N ARG A 32 -2.47 6.18 10.57
CA ARG A 32 -2.71 5.93 11.98
C ARG A 32 -4.08 5.27 12.12
N LEU A 33 -4.18 4.23 12.94
CA LEU A 33 -5.47 3.72 13.37
C LEU A 33 -5.86 4.41 14.66
N ASP A 34 -7.06 4.98 14.67
CA ASP A 34 -7.58 5.66 15.84
C ASP A 34 -7.98 4.68 16.94
N SER A 35 -7.91 5.16 18.18
CA SER A 35 -8.46 4.43 19.31
C SER A 35 -9.98 4.58 19.34
N ALA A 36 -10.70 3.45 19.41
CA ALA A 36 -12.16 3.40 19.44
C ALA A 36 -12.82 4.15 20.63
N ASN A 37 -12.04 4.54 21.65
CA ASN A 37 -12.53 5.11 22.91
C ASN A 37 -12.06 6.55 23.15
N SER A 38 -11.77 7.30 22.09
CA SER A 38 -11.40 8.70 22.21
C SER A 38 -12.53 9.54 22.83
N THR A 39 -12.18 10.38 23.80
CA THR A 39 -13.09 11.34 24.45
C THR A 39 -12.39 12.69 24.58
N ILE A 40 -13.11 13.75 24.91
CA ILE A 40 -12.48 15.06 25.15
C ILE A 40 -11.45 15.02 26.30
N SER A 41 -11.68 14.18 27.33
CA SER A 41 -10.76 13.97 28.45
C SER A 41 -9.59 13.04 28.12
N ASN A 42 -9.74 12.19 27.10
CA ASN A 42 -8.71 11.28 26.62
C ASN A 42 -8.65 11.32 25.08
N PRO A 43 -8.21 12.45 24.49
CA PRO A 43 -8.17 12.64 23.05
C PRO A 43 -6.96 11.93 22.43
N ILE A 44 -7.05 11.64 21.14
CA ILE A 44 -5.93 11.13 20.36
C ILE A 44 -4.90 12.26 20.19
N VAL A 45 -3.67 12.04 20.65
CA VAL A 45 -2.63 13.07 20.59
C VAL A 45 -1.98 13.05 19.21
N VAL A 46 -2.09 14.17 18.50
CA VAL A 46 -1.47 14.40 17.20
C VAL A 46 -0.13 15.06 17.42
N LYS A 47 0.96 14.36 17.08
CA LYS A 47 2.33 14.86 17.16
C LYS A 47 2.76 15.41 15.80
N ASN A 48 3.60 16.44 15.80
CA ASN A 48 4.10 17.09 14.58
C ASN A 48 2.94 17.44 13.61
N PRO A 49 2.01 18.32 14.01
CA PRO A 49 0.77 18.57 13.27
C PRO A 49 0.97 19.14 11.87
N GLU A 50 2.18 19.59 11.52
CA GLU A 50 2.52 20.01 10.17
C GLU A 50 2.83 18.83 9.25
N ILE A 51 3.29 17.70 9.81
CA ILE A 51 3.58 16.50 9.04
C ILE A 51 2.27 15.81 8.65
N SER A 52 2.14 15.51 7.36
CA SER A 52 0.95 14.91 6.79
C SER A 52 0.70 13.51 7.34
N GLN A 53 -0.40 13.38 8.07
CA GLN A 53 -0.85 12.19 8.77
C GLN A 53 -2.30 11.92 8.41
N ALA A 54 -2.65 10.65 8.24
CA ALA A 54 -4.02 10.21 7.99
C ALA A 54 -4.50 9.34 9.16
N PHE A 55 -5.50 9.81 9.88
CA PHE A 55 -6.11 9.15 11.02
C PHE A 55 -7.37 8.41 10.60
N TYR A 56 -7.33 7.09 10.66
CA TYR A 56 -8.42 6.21 10.25
C TYR A 56 -9.24 5.79 11.46
N GLY A 57 -10.52 6.15 11.45
CA GLY A 57 -11.39 5.96 12.60
C GLY A 57 -12.80 5.51 12.25
N GLN A 58 -13.53 5.10 13.29
CA GLN A 58 -14.95 4.78 13.22
C GLN A 58 -15.68 5.46 14.38
N LEU A 59 -16.77 6.16 14.07
CA LEU A 59 -17.74 6.60 15.06
C LEU A 59 -18.66 5.43 15.41
N ASN A 60 -18.87 5.19 16.70
CA ASN A 60 -19.74 4.14 17.22
C ASN A 60 -20.58 4.63 18.41
N GLY A 61 -21.45 5.60 18.15
CA GLY A 61 -22.33 6.25 19.13
C GLY A 61 -21.73 7.50 19.78
N ASN A 62 -20.40 7.64 19.75
CA ASN A 62 -19.69 8.80 20.30
C ASN A 62 -18.82 9.50 19.25
N PRO A 63 -18.65 10.84 19.35
CA PRO A 63 -17.68 11.56 18.53
C PRO A 63 -16.25 11.23 18.95
N VAL A 64 -15.30 11.41 18.03
CA VAL A 64 -13.87 11.19 18.30
C VAL A 64 -13.16 12.53 18.44
N TYR A 65 -12.23 12.61 19.39
CA TYR A 65 -11.47 13.81 19.68
C TYR A 65 -9.98 13.62 19.42
N TYR A 66 -9.36 14.63 18.86
CA TYR A 66 -7.92 14.75 18.68
C TYR A 66 -7.43 15.99 19.39
N LYS A 67 -6.18 15.96 19.85
CA LYS A 67 -5.51 17.07 20.51
C LYS A 67 -4.18 17.33 19.84
N ILE A 68 -3.98 18.58 19.46
CA ILE A 68 -2.71 19.11 18.99
C ILE A 68 -2.14 20.02 20.08
N GLN A 69 -0.85 19.90 20.36
CA GLN A 69 -0.12 20.85 21.19
C GLN A 69 1.14 21.28 20.44
N SER A 70 1.26 22.58 20.18
CA SER A 70 2.43 23.16 19.52
C SER A 70 2.97 24.33 20.33
N ASN A 71 4.29 24.42 20.44
CA ASN A 71 5.01 25.52 21.08
C ASN A 71 5.43 26.63 20.09
N LYS A 72 5.05 26.50 18.81
CA LYS A 72 5.34 27.46 17.73
C LYS A 72 4.10 27.68 16.87
N GLN A 73 4.09 28.79 16.14
CA GLN A 73 3.13 29.01 15.06
C GLN A 73 3.28 27.91 14.01
N PHE A 74 2.17 27.44 13.47
CA PHE A 74 2.16 26.38 12.46
C PHE A 74 0.93 26.46 11.56
N GLN A 75 0.98 25.76 10.42
CA GLN A 75 -0.17 25.61 9.53
C GLN A 75 -1.04 24.47 10.05
N LEU A 76 -2.27 24.79 10.49
CA LEU A 76 -3.27 23.80 10.85
C LEU A 76 -4.08 23.46 9.61
N TYR A 77 -3.68 22.37 8.94
CA TYR A 77 -4.41 21.77 7.84
C TYR A 77 -5.22 20.57 8.34
N THR A 78 -6.50 20.49 7.96
CA THR A 78 -7.32 19.28 8.16
C THR A 78 -8.25 19.03 6.98
N ASN A 79 -8.36 17.78 6.51
CA ASN A 79 -9.38 17.34 5.57
C ASN A 79 -10.10 16.10 6.10
N ILE A 80 -11.38 15.96 5.79
CA ILE A 80 -12.18 14.80 6.15
C ILE A 80 -12.58 14.00 4.91
N LEU A 81 -12.30 12.70 4.96
CA LEU A 81 -12.65 11.74 3.93
C LEU A 81 -13.60 10.69 4.52
N VAL A 82 -14.55 10.21 3.73
CA VAL A 82 -15.40 9.07 4.07
C VAL A 82 -15.15 7.96 3.04
N PRO A 83 -14.85 6.71 3.46
CA PRO A 83 -14.65 5.59 2.54
C PRO A 83 -15.85 5.44 1.59
N ASP A 84 -15.60 5.29 0.29
CA ASP A 84 -16.65 5.08 -0.70
C ASP A 84 -17.08 3.60 -0.71
N ILE A 85 -17.87 3.24 0.29
CA ILE A 85 -18.44 1.91 0.50
C ILE A 85 -19.96 1.99 0.57
N PRO A 86 -20.70 0.88 0.37
CA PRO A 86 -22.16 0.89 0.45
C PRO A 86 -22.67 1.53 1.75
N GLY A 87 -23.50 2.58 1.63
CA GLY A 87 -24.07 3.34 2.75
C GLY A 87 -23.28 4.60 3.17
N ALA A 88 -22.09 4.84 2.61
CA ALA A 88 -21.21 5.95 2.97
C ALA A 88 -21.86 7.35 2.85
N SER A 89 -22.66 7.58 1.81
CA SER A 89 -23.34 8.86 1.56
C SER A 89 -24.34 9.25 2.65
N SER A 90 -24.81 8.29 3.45
CA SER A 90 -25.69 8.54 4.61
C SER A 90 -24.94 8.83 5.92
N GLN A 91 -23.60 8.70 5.90
CA GLN A 91 -22.74 8.78 7.07
C GLN A 91 -21.63 9.83 6.92
N LEU A 92 -21.91 10.91 6.17
CA LEU A 92 -20.97 12.02 5.99
C LEU A 92 -20.54 12.63 7.33
N MET A 93 -19.28 13.04 7.42
CA MET A 93 -18.64 13.45 8.67
C MET A 93 -18.45 14.96 8.75
N SER A 94 -18.71 15.51 9.93
CA SER A 94 -18.40 16.89 10.28
C SER A 94 -17.18 16.95 11.17
N VAL A 95 -16.43 18.06 11.06
CA VAL A 95 -15.24 18.31 11.88
C VAL A 95 -15.34 19.68 12.51
N GLN A 96 -15.18 19.76 13.83
CA GLN A 96 -15.10 21.02 14.57
C GLN A 96 -13.69 21.22 15.11
N ILE A 97 -13.10 22.39 14.83
CA ILE A 97 -11.78 22.79 15.30
C ILE A 97 -11.96 23.88 16.36
N THR A 98 -11.37 23.67 17.54
CA THR A 98 -11.41 24.63 18.66
C THR A 98 -10.04 24.87 19.24
N ASP A 99 -9.82 26.06 19.82
CA ASP A 99 -8.67 26.31 20.70
C ASP A 99 -8.97 25.87 22.15
N SER A 100 -7.99 26.01 23.04
CA SER A 100 -8.13 25.63 24.45
C SER A 100 -9.16 26.43 25.25
N SER A 101 -9.61 27.58 24.75
CA SER A 101 -10.70 28.36 25.37
C SER A 101 -12.09 27.84 24.96
N GLY A 102 -12.15 26.92 24.00
CA GLY A 102 -13.40 26.43 23.39
C GLY A 102 -13.89 27.29 22.23
N LYS A 103 -13.14 28.33 21.83
CA LYS A 103 -13.48 29.14 20.66
C LYS A 103 -13.35 28.27 19.40
N THR A 104 -14.42 28.23 18.60
CA THR A 104 -14.40 27.52 17.31
C THR A 104 -13.62 28.34 16.29
N LEU A 105 -12.62 27.69 15.67
CA LEU A 105 -11.81 28.25 14.60
C LEU A 105 -12.36 27.88 13.22
N GLY A 106 -12.93 26.67 13.11
CA GLY A 106 -13.52 26.16 11.89
C GLY A 106 -14.56 25.09 12.18
N LEU A 107 -15.61 25.07 11.36
CA LEU A 107 -16.60 23.99 11.31
C LEU A 107 -16.70 23.52 9.86
N LEU A 108 -16.26 22.29 9.65
CA LEU A 108 -16.39 21.55 8.41
C LEU A 108 -17.72 20.78 8.47
N ASP A 109 -18.80 21.41 8.01
CA ASP A 109 -20.15 20.85 8.13
C ASP A 109 -20.45 19.84 7.02
N ALA A 110 -20.87 18.63 7.37
CA ALA A 110 -21.14 17.56 6.41
C ALA A 110 -22.28 17.88 5.43
N LYS A 111 -23.35 18.55 5.90
CA LYS A 111 -24.59 18.77 5.12
C LYS A 111 -24.49 19.96 4.19
N ASN A 112 -23.75 20.99 4.62
CA ASN A 112 -23.61 22.25 3.88
C ASN A 112 -22.35 22.28 3.00
N SER A 113 -21.62 21.16 2.89
CA SER A 113 -20.41 21.06 2.08
C SER A 113 -20.61 20.15 0.87
N THR A 114 -19.85 20.41 -0.19
CA THR A 114 -19.77 19.52 -1.34
C THR A 114 -18.86 18.35 -1.03
N TRP A 115 -19.32 17.14 -1.38
CA TRP A 115 -18.52 15.92 -1.31
C TRP A 115 -18.28 15.41 -2.72
N THR A 116 -17.01 15.23 -3.08
CA THR A 116 -16.64 14.76 -4.43
C THR A 116 -16.01 13.39 -4.35
N PRO A 117 -16.25 12.51 -5.34
CA PRO A 117 -15.45 11.29 -5.48
C PRO A 117 -13.97 11.63 -5.54
N TYR A 118 -13.19 10.93 -4.73
CA TYR A 118 -11.76 11.11 -4.62
C TYR A 118 -11.10 9.75 -4.53
N PHE A 119 -9.93 9.67 -5.15
CA PHE A 119 -9.12 8.49 -5.20
C PHE A 119 -7.78 8.82 -4.57
N GLU A 120 -7.45 8.10 -3.50
CA GLU A 120 -6.25 8.36 -2.72
C GLU A 120 -5.14 7.41 -3.20
N GLU A 121 -4.15 7.96 -3.92
CA GLU A 121 -3.13 7.23 -4.68
C GLU A 121 -2.07 6.51 -3.83
N PHE A 122 -2.03 6.75 -2.53
CA PHE A 122 -1.12 6.07 -1.60
C PHE A 122 -1.78 4.96 -0.79
N GLY A 123 -3.10 4.96 -0.68
CA GLY A 123 -3.88 4.02 0.11
C GLY A 123 -4.74 3.12 -0.76
N GLY A 124 -5.12 3.56 -1.96
CA GLY A 124 -5.79 2.76 -2.99
C GLY A 124 -7.18 2.42 -2.68
N ASP A 125 -7.85 3.47 -2.25
CA ASP A 125 -9.22 3.39 -1.88
C ASP A 125 -9.92 4.63 -2.43
N TYR A 126 -11.17 4.42 -2.77
CA TYR A 126 -12.07 5.49 -3.13
C TYR A 126 -12.69 6.07 -1.86
N TYR A 127 -12.83 7.39 -1.87
CA TYR A 127 -13.45 8.15 -0.80
C TYR A 127 -14.44 9.14 -1.40
N LEU A 128 -15.40 9.55 -0.58
CA LEU A 128 -16.04 10.85 -0.70
C LEU A 128 -15.14 11.85 0.03
N LYS A 129 -14.57 12.79 -0.71
CA LYS A 129 -13.76 13.87 -0.16
C LYS A 129 -14.64 15.02 0.31
N GLY A 130 -14.57 15.30 1.59
CA GLY A 130 -15.29 16.39 2.24
C GLY A 130 -14.51 17.70 2.25
N PRO A 131 -15.03 18.70 2.98
CA PRO A 131 -14.41 20.03 3.09
C PRO A 131 -13.06 20.01 3.82
N GLU A 132 -12.34 21.13 3.73
CA GLU A 132 -10.99 21.31 4.27
C GLU A 132 -10.92 22.56 5.15
N PHE A 133 -10.08 22.52 6.18
CA PHE A 133 -9.68 23.68 6.97
C PHE A 133 -8.19 23.89 6.77
N ASN A 134 -7.78 25.12 6.47
CA ASN A 134 -6.37 25.44 6.26
C ASN A 134 -6.08 26.86 6.78
N GLN A 135 -5.47 26.96 7.97
CA GLN A 135 -5.15 28.26 8.56
C GLN A 135 -3.86 28.21 9.37
N THR A 136 -3.07 29.28 9.29
CA THR A 136 -1.93 29.46 10.20
C THR A 136 -2.44 29.87 11.58
N VAL A 137 -2.09 29.10 12.60
CA VAL A 137 -2.52 29.32 13.99
C VAL A 137 -1.29 29.54 14.90
N PRO A 138 -1.43 30.33 15.99
CA PRO A 138 -0.32 30.57 16.91
C PRO A 138 0.09 29.29 17.67
N ALA A 139 1.17 29.38 18.45
CA ALA A 139 1.47 28.35 19.44
C ALA A 139 0.29 28.18 20.41
N GLY A 140 -0.06 26.94 20.74
CA GLY A 140 -1.23 26.67 21.55
C GLY A 140 -1.66 25.21 21.58
N THR A 141 -2.80 24.97 22.22
CA THR A 141 -3.49 23.68 22.24
C THR A 141 -4.78 23.80 21.44
N TYR A 142 -5.00 22.84 20.56
CA TYR A 142 -6.16 22.77 19.69
C TYR A 142 -6.83 21.40 19.81
N PHE A 143 -8.15 21.39 19.67
CA PHE A 143 -8.94 20.16 19.64
C PHE A 143 -9.68 20.06 18.32
N ILE A 144 -9.65 18.86 17.74
CA ILE A 144 -10.42 18.50 16.55
C ILE A 144 -11.44 17.45 16.98
N LYS A 145 -12.71 17.70 16.72
CA LYS A 145 -13.81 16.78 17.00
C LYS A 145 -14.40 16.29 15.68
N VAL A 146 -14.37 14.98 15.44
CA VAL A 146 -15.05 14.33 14.31
C VAL A 146 -16.37 13.75 14.80
N PHE A 147 -17.46 14.08 14.11
CA PHE A 147 -18.81 13.69 14.50
C PHE A 147 -19.76 13.68 13.30
N ASN A 148 -20.94 13.08 13.47
CA ASN A 148 -22.07 13.33 12.57
C ASN A 148 -23.40 13.23 13.35
N GLY A 149 -24.54 13.35 12.68
CA GLY A 149 -25.85 13.40 13.35
C GLY A 149 -26.14 12.22 14.27
N ASN A 150 -25.59 11.04 13.95
CA ASN A 150 -25.83 9.81 14.71
C ASN A 150 -24.56 9.27 15.40
N ASN A 151 -23.42 9.96 15.24
CA ASN A 151 -22.07 9.47 15.57
C ASN A 151 -21.81 8.05 15.08
N GLN A 152 -22.05 7.79 13.79
CA GLN A 152 -21.86 6.48 13.17
C GLN A 152 -21.11 6.59 11.86
N GLY A 153 -20.32 5.57 11.54
CA GLY A 153 -19.64 5.47 10.25
C GLY A 153 -18.13 5.63 10.34
N ARG A 154 -17.47 5.47 9.20
CA ARG A 154 -16.01 5.39 9.11
C ARG A 154 -15.47 6.60 8.38
N TYR A 155 -14.23 6.97 8.68
CA TYR A 155 -13.61 8.15 8.10
C TYR A 155 -12.09 8.04 8.08
N SER A 156 -11.47 8.92 7.30
CA SER A 156 -10.06 9.26 7.39
C SER A 156 -9.95 10.78 7.60
N LEU A 157 -9.28 11.20 8.68
CA LEU A 157 -8.99 12.59 8.99
C LEU A 157 -7.53 12.86 8.65
N ALA A 158 -7.30 13.63 7.60
CA ALA A 158 -5.96 14.12 7.27
C ALA A 158 -5.63 15.32 8.15
N ILE A 159 -4.43 15.35 8.74
CA ILE A 159 -3.88 16.49 9.49
C ILE A 159 -2.45 16.76 8.99
N GLY A 160 -2.16 18.02 8.70
CA GLY A 160 -0.86 18.44 8.18
C GLY A 160 -0.68 18.20 6.67
N ASP A 161 0.19 18.98 6.05
CA ASP A 161 0.41 19.04 4.60
C ASP A 161 1.88 18.86 4.18
N ILE A 162 2.80 18.70 5.15
CA ILE A 162 4.23 18.44 4.87
C ILE A 162 4.48 16.92 4.78
N GLU A 163 4.90 16.45 3.61
CA GLU A 163 5.22 15.04 3.40
C GLU A 163 6.51 14.63 4.14
N SER A 164 6.49 13.49 4.86
CA SER A 164 7.65 12.98 5.58
C SER A 164 7.66 11.47 5.73
N PHE A 165 8.80 10.85 5.42
CA PHE A 165 8.96 9.41 5.23
C PHE A 165 10.07 8.79 6.09
N PRO A 166 10.01 8.84 7.43
CA PRO A 166 11.01 8.18 8.26
C PRO A 166 10.98 6.66 8.04
N PRO A 167 12.12 5.96 7.96
CA PRO A 167 12.15 4.50 7.75
C PRO A 167 11.33 3.70 8.76
N ALA A 168 11.26 4.14 10.02
CA ALA A 168 10.45 3.49 11.05
C ALA A 168 8.95 3.61 10.76
N GLU A 169 8.50 4.74 10.23
CA GLU A 169 7.10 4.98 9.84
C GLU A 169 6.72 4.09 8.65
N THR A 170 7.59 4.02 7.63
CA THR A 170 7.41 3.15 6.46
C THR A 170 7.33 1.67 6.82
N LEU A 171 8.06 1.22 7.86
CA LEU A 171 7.91 -0.16 8.33
C LEU A 171 6.62 -0.37 9.11
N GLY A 172 6.16 0.63 9.87
CA GLY A 172 4.88 0.59 10.58
C GLY A 172 3.68 0.47 9.63
N THR A 173 3.71 1.16 8.49
CA THR A 173 2.61 1.11 7.51
C THR A 173 2.33 -0.29 6.98
N LEU A 174 3.35 -1.14 6.84
CA LEU A 174 3.20 -2.54 6.40
C LEU A 174 2.28 -3.36 7.32
N PHE A 175 2.21 -3.01 8.60
CA PHE A 175 1.32 -3.67 9.57
C PHE A 175 -0.05 -3.01 9.68
N VAL A 176 -0.11 -1.69 9.51
CA VAL A 176 -1.33 -0.90 9.67
C VAL A 176 -2.24 -0.97 8.45
N LEU A 177 -1.68 -1.00 7.23
CA LEU A 177 -2.47 -1.02 5.99
C LEU A 177 -3.45 -2.19 5.89
N PRO A 178 -3.05 -3.46 6.17
CA PRO A 178 -4.01 -4.57 6.15
C PRO A 178 -5.17 -4.40 7.13
N LEU A 179 -4.90 -3.81 8.31
CA LEU A 179 -5.91 -3.53 9.33
C LEU A 179 -6.88 -2.42 8.85
N ILE A 180 -6.36 -1.35 8.24
CA ILE A 180 -7.19 -0.31 7.62
C ILE A 180 -8.10 -0.91 6.54
N LYS A 181 -7.54 -1.70 5.61
CA LYS A 181 -8.33 -2.34 4.54
C LYS A 181 -9.45 -3.23 5.10
N ALA A 182 -9.17 -3.98 6.17
CA ALA A 182 -10.17 -4.83 6.81
C ALA A 182 -11.22 -4.04 7.61
N ASP A 183 -10.80 -3.11 8.46
CA ASP A 183 -11.69 -2.45 9.41
C ASP A 183 -12.44 -1.28 8.79
N ILE A 184 -11.77 -0.49 7.95
CA ILE A 184 -12.31 0.71 7.30
C ILE A 184 -13.07 0.34 6.02
N PHE A 185 -12.40 -0.36 5.11
CA PHE A 185 -12.94 -0.66 3.77
C PHE A 185 -13.71 -1.98 3.69
N LYS A 186 -13.72 -2.77 4.79
CA LYS A 186 -14.38 -4.08 4.83
C LYS A 186 -13.91 -5.04 3.75
N VAL A 187 -12.66 -4.89 3.32
CA VAL A 187 -11.99 -5.88 2.49
C VAL A 187 -11.89 -7.17 3.30
N PRO A 188 -12.38 -8.31 2.81
CA PRO A 188 -12.29 -9.57 3.54
C PRO A 188 -10.84 -9.91 3.88
N VAL A 189 -10.55 -10.21 5.16
CA VAL A 189 -9.18 -10.59 5.61
C VAL A 189 -8.66 -11.80 4.83
N ALA A 190 -9.54 -12.74 4.48
CA ALA A 190 -9.20 -13.88 3.63
C ALA A 190 -8.76 -13.47 2.22
N GLU A 191 -9.36 -12.42 1.64
CA GLU A 191 -8.95 -11.87 0.32
C GLU A 191 -7.52 -11.32 0.42
N LEU A 192 -7.23 -10.48 1.41
CA LEU A 192 -5.87 -9.96 1.64
C LEU A 192 -4.86 -11.08 1.88
N PHE A 193 -5.20 -12.03 2.77
CA PHE A 193 -4.33 -13.17 3.09
C PHE A 193 -4.00 -14.01 1.85
N LEU A 194 -4.99 -14.35 1.03
CA LEU A 194 -4.78 -15.16 -0.17
C LEU A 194 -3.93 -14.42 -1.21
N GLN A 195 -4.09 -13.11 -1.34
CA GLN A 195 -3.25 -12.30 -2.21
C GLN A 195 -1.77 -12.36 -1.78
N PHE A 196 -1.49 -12.14 -0.49
CA PHE A 196 -0.13 -12.24 0.05
C PHE A 196 0.43 -13.67 -0.04
N LEU A 197 -0.39 -14.68 0.29
CA LEU A 197 0.00 -16.08 0.24
C LEU A 197 0.40 -16.49 -1.19
N GLY A 198 -0.41 -16.11 -2.19
CA GLY A 198 -0.09 -16.38 -3.60
C GLY A 198 1.25 -15.79 -4.01
N LEU A 199 1.50 -14.52 -3.67
CA LEU A 199 2.76 -13.82 -3.95
C LEU A 199 3.96 -14.48 -3.27
N ILE A 200 3.84 -14.83 -1.98
CA ILE A 200 4.92 -15.46 -1.21
C ILE A 200 5.23 -16.85 -1.78
N LEU A 201 4.20 -17.66 -2.07
CA LEU A 201 4.39 -18.99 -2.63
C LEU A 201 4.98 -18.91 -4.04
N ALA A 202 4.49 -18.03 -4.90
CA ALA A 202 4.99 -17.88 -6.27
C ALA A 202 6.41 -17.30 -6.30
N MET A 203 6.55 -16.06 -5.82
CA MET A 203 7.78 -15.30 -5.93
C MET A 203 8.83 -15.77 -4.93
N GLY A 204 8.45 -16.08 -3.69
CA GLY A 204 9.38 -16.52 -2.64
C GLY A 204 10.08 -17.83 -3.01
N THR A 205 9.33 -18.85 -3.43
CA THR A 205 9.94 -20.11 -3.90
C THR A 205 10.75 -19.91 -5.18
N PHE A 206 10.30 -19.04 -6.08
CA PHE A 206 11.04 -18.72 -7.29
C PHE A 206 12.37 -18.03 -7.01
N ILE A 207 12.45 -17.13 -6.01
CA ILE A 207 13.71 -16.49 -5.58
C ILE A 207 14.71 -17.52 -5.07
N VAL A 208 14.26 -18.49 -4.26
CA VAL A 208 15.12 -19.59 -3.79
C VAL A 208 15.70 -20.36 -4.98
N LEU A 209 14.83 -20.73 -5.93
CA LEU A 209 15.25 -21.42 -7.15
C LEU A 209 16.21 -20.58 -7.99
N TYR A 210 15.94 -19.28 -8.15
CA TYR A 210 16.75 -18.35 -8.91
C TYR A 210 18.18 -18.25 -8.38
N VAL A 211 18.33 -18.12 -7.06
CA VAL A 211 19.65 -18.08 -6.39
C VAL A 211 20.41 -19.39 -6.64
N LEU A 212 19.74 -20.53 -6.52
CA LEU A 212 20.33 -21.84 -6.79
C LEU A 212 20.77 -21.95 -8.26
N LEU A 213 19.92 -21.57 -9.22
CA LEU A 213 20.26 -21.57 -10.65
C LEU A 213 21.46 -20.67 -10.98
N ILE A 214 21.60 -19.53 -10.31
CA ILE A 214 22.77 -18.65 -10.45
C ILE A 214 24.05 -19.37 -10.01
N LYS A 215 24.01 -20.05 -8.85
CA LYS A 215 25.14 -20.75 -8.26
C LYS A 215 25.51 -22.01 -9.06
N SER A 216 24.53 -22.72 -9.60
CA SER A 216 24.70 -23.91 -10.43
C SER A 216 25.52 -23.69 -11.70
N ARG A 217 25.65 -22.44 -12.16
CA ARG A 217 26.57 -22.07 -13.25
C ARG A 217 28.04 -22.34 -12.93
N LYS A 218 28.38 -22.45 -11.64
CA LYS A 218 29.75 -22.62 -11.15
C LYS A 218 29.99 -23.96 -10.46
N SER A 219 28.95 -24.77 -10.26
CA SER A 219 29.04 -26.00 -9.46
C SER A 219 28.00 -27.04 -9.89
N ILE A 220 28.49 -28.22 -10.26
CA ILE A 220 27.66 -29.40 -10.56
C ILE A 220 26.94 -29.87 -9.29
N ALA A 221 27.60 -29.83 -8.13
CA ALA A 221 26.96 -30.17 -6.86
C ALA A 221 25.74 -29.28 -6.58
N THR A 222 25.84 -27.97 -6.84
CA THR A 222 24.70 -27.05 -6.69
C THR A 222 23.63 -27.28 -7.76
N LEU A 223 24.01 -27.74 -8.95
CA LEU A 223 23.05 -28.12 -10.00
C LEU A 223 22.17 -29.29 -9.56
N GLU A 224 22.75 -30.33 -8.97
CA GLU A 224 21.97 -31.47 -8.46
C GLU A 224 21.05 -31.04 -7.31
N VAL A 225 21.56 -30.22 -6.37
CA VAL A 225 20.72 -29.62 -5.32
C VAL A 225 19.57 -28.80 -5.94
N SER A 226 19.84 -28.04 -7.00
CA SER A 226 18.81 -27.23 -7.68
C SER A 226 17.70 -28.10 -8.27
N LYS A 227 18.03 -29.27 -8.84
CA LYS A 227 17.05 -30.21 -9.39
C LYS A 227 16.17 -30.79 -8.28
N THR A 228 16.77 -31.23 -7.17
CA THR A 228 16.04 -31.75 -6.01
C THR A 228 15.10 -30.68 -5.43
N VAL A 229 15.62 -29.47 -5.20
CA VAL A 229 14.83 -28.35 -4.68
C VAL A 229 13.71 -27.99 -5.65
N TYR A 230 13.98 -27.87 -6.94
CA TYR A 230 12.96 -27.62 -7.96
C TYR A 230 11.82 -28.64 -7.90
N SER A 231 12.14 -29.94 -7.83
CA SER A 231 11.12 -30.99 -7.75
C SER A 231 10.22 -30.83 -6.51
N ALA A 232 10.79 -30.39 -5.38
CA ALA A 232 10.06 -30.19 -4.14
C ALA A 232 9.18 -28.92 -4.16
N ILE A 233 9.71 -27.80 -4.68
CA ILE A 233 9.03 -26.50 -4.60
C ILE A 233 8.15 -26.19 -5.81
N ASN A 234 8.33 -26.86 -6.95
CA ASN A 234 7.58 -26.54 -8.17
C ASN A 234 6.04 -26.64 -7.98
N PRO A 235 5.48 -27.64 -7.28
CA PRO A 235 4.04 -27.66 -6.99
C PRO A 235 3.59 -26.43 -6.17
N LEU A 236 4.34 -26.05 -5.13
CA LEU A 236 4.07 -24.87 -4.32
C LEU A 236 4.12 -23.58 -5.13
N MET A 237 5.12 -23.47 -6.00
CA MET A 237 5.30 -22.34 -6.90
C MET A 237 4.11 -22.20 -7.86
N LEU A 238 3.63 -23.30 -8.45
CA LEU A 238 2.46 -23.32 -9.33
C LEU A 238 1.17 -22.98 -8.59
N ILE A 239 0.98 -23.49 -7.38
CA ILE A 239 -0.15 -23.13 -6.50
C ILE A 239 -0.12 -21.62 -6.23
N GLY A 240 1.04 -21.08 -5.87
CA GLY A 240 1.22 -19.65 -5.65
C GLY A 240 0.83 -18.82 -6.87
N VAL A 241 1.35 -19.20 -8.05
CA VAL A 241 1.03 -18.54 -9.33
C VAL A 241 -0.48 -18.59 -9.62
N ALA A 242 -1.12 -19.73 -9.39
CA ALA A 242 -2.55 -19.89 -9.59
C ALA A 242 -3.37 -19.01 -8.62
N ILE A 243 -3.02 -19.00 -7.33
CA ILE A 243 -3.66 -18.13 -6.33
C ILE A 243 -3.49 -16.66 -6.74
N THR A 244 -2.27 -16.22 -7.08
CA THR A 244 -2.02 -14.84 -7.52
C THR A 244 -2.87 -14.47 -8.73
N ALA A 245 -2.99 -15.36 -9.73
CA ALA A 245 -3.80 -15.13 -10.92
C ALA A 245 -5.30 -15.06 -10.61
N VAL A 246 -5.83 -16.00 -9.82
CA VAL A 246 -7.24 -16.02 -9.43
C VAL A 246 -7.58 -14.77 -8.61
N MET A 247 -6.77 -14.45 -7.59
CA MET A 247 -7.02 -13.27 -6.77
C MET A 247 -6.92 -11.98 -7.57
N TRP A 248 -5.97 -11.90 -8.53
CA TRP A 248 -5.89 -10.76 -9.43
C TRP A 248 -7.16 -10.58 -10.28
N ILE A 249 -7.69 -11.66 -10.87
CA ILE A 249 -8.93 -11.62 -11.65
C ILE A 249 -10.09 -11.12 -10.79
N LEU A 250 -10.22 -11.64 -9.57
CA LEU A 250 -11.28 -11.23 -8.64
C LEU A 250 -11.20 -9.75 -8.29
N THR A 251 -10.00 -9.23 -7.99
CA THR A 251 -9.81 -7.82 -7.68
C THR A 251 -10.01 -6.92 -8.91
N TYR A 252 -9.41 -7.26 -10.05
CA TYR A 252 -9.52 -6.47 -11.29
C TYR A 252 -10.94 -6.40 -11.82
N SER A 253 -11.74 -7.46 -11.67
CA SER A 253 -13.15 -7.48 -12.10
C SER A 253 -14.01 -6.40 -11.42
N LYS A 254 -13.59 -5.91 -10.25
CA LYS A 254 -14.26 -4.81 -9.53
C LYS A 254 -13.97 -3.43 -10.13
N ASN A 255 -12.88 -3.27 -10.91
CA ASN A 255 -12.46 -1.98 -11.49
C ASN A 255 -11.77 -2.15 -12.86
N THR A 256 -12.56 -2.51 -13.88
CA THR A 256 -12.05 -2.94 -15.21
C THR A 256 -11.50 -1.82 -16.10
N PHE A 257 -11.66 -0.55 -15.72
CA PHE A 257 -11.19 0.60 -16.49
C PHE A 257 -9.89 1.22 -15.93
N ASN A 258 -9.30 0.63 -14.89
CA ASN A 258 -8.03 1.08 -14.34
C ASN A 258 -6.87 0.75 -15.31
N ILE A 259 -6.24 1.78 -15.87
CA ILE A 259 -5.11 1.67 -16.83
C ILE A 259 -3.93 0.92 -16.18
N LEU A 260 -3.60 1.23 -14.93
CA LEU A 260 -2.55 0.52 -14.19
C LEU A 260 -2.94 -0.96 -14.03
N GLY A 261 -4.20 -1.26 -13.75
CA GLY A 261 -4.71 -2.63 -13.71
C GLY A 261 -4.57 -3.37 -15.05
N ILE A 262 -4.80 -2.71 -16.18
CA ILE A 262 -4.56 -3.30 -17.51
C ILE A 262 -3.06 -3.65 -17.67
N ILE A 263 -2.18 -2.74 -17.29
CA ILE A 263 -0.72 -2.95 -17.36
C ILE A 263 -0.29 -4.11 -16.45
N GLU A 264 -0.77 -4.16 -15.20
CA GLU A 264 -0.49 -5.25 -14.27
C GLU A 264 -0.99 -6.60 -14.83
N THR A 265 -2.16 -6.62 -15.45
CA THR A 265 -2.72 -7.82 -16.11
C THR A 265 -1.82 -8.32 -17.24
N ILE A 266 -1.34 -7.42 -18.10
CA ILE A 266 -0.42 -7.78 -19.19
C ILE A 266 0.88 -8.38 -18.62
N ILE A 267 1.43 -7.76 -17.58
CA ILE A 267 2.63 -8.24 -16.90
C ILE A 267 2.41 -9.61 -16.28
N LEU A 268 1.26 -9.85 -15.65
CA LEU A 268 0.91 -11.15 -15.09
C LEU A 268 0.83 -12.23 -16.16
N ILE A 269 0.22 -11.94 -17.31
CA ILE A 269 0.17 -12.86 -18.45
C ILE A 269 1.58 -13.20 -18.93
N LEU A 270 2.47 -12.19 -19.03
CA LEU A 270 3.87 -12.43 -19.40
C LEU A 270 4.59 -13.29 -18.36
N ILE A 271 4.36 -13.05 -17.06
CA ILE A 271 4.87 -13.90 -15.97
C ILE A 271 4.40 -15.34 -16.17
N LEU A 272 3.11 -15.57 -16.42
CA LEU A 272 2.54 -16.91 -16.62
C LEU A 272 3.19 -17.63 -17.80
N LEU A 273 3.33 -16.96 -18.94
CA LEU A 273 3.96 -17.52 -20.14
C LEU A 273 5.45 -17.84 -19.90
N MET A 274 6.16 -16.95 -19.23
CA MET A 274 7.57 -17.14 -18.89
C MET A 274 7.77 -18.25 -17.86
N HIS A 275 6.84 -18.37 -16.91
CA HIS A 275 6.83 -19.44 -15.91
C HIS A 275 6.68 -20.80 -16.58
N PHE A 276 5.71 -20.93 -17.50
CA PHE A 276 5.51 -22.14 -18.27
C PHE A 276 6.76 -22.50 -19.10
N ASN A 277 7.36 -21.52 -19.77
CA ASN A 277 8.59 -21.69 -20.54
C ASN A 277 9.76 -22.12 -19.64
N LEU A 278 9.92 -21.48 -18.48
CA LEU A 278 10.97 -21.81 -17.52
C LEU A 278 10.79 -23.24 -17.01
N ASN A 279 9.57 -23.62 -16.64
CA ASN A 279 9.24 -24.95 -16.17
C ASN A 279 9.61 -26.04 -17.20
N SER A 280 9.32 -25.80 -18.48
CA SER A 280 9.74 -26.69 -19.59
C SER A 280 11.26 -26.85 -19.69
N LYS A 281 12.02 -25.77 -19.50
CA LYS A 281 13.49 -25.81 -19.50
C LYS A 281 14.07 -26.49 -18.26
N LEU A 282 13.46 -26.30 -17.10
CA LEU A 282 13.90 -26.90 -15.83
C LEU A 282 13.72 -28.42 -15.81
N LYS A 283 12.70 -28.95 -16.48
CA LYS A 283 12.56 -30.40 -16.71
C LYS A 283 13.74 -31.02 -17.48
N LYS A 284 14.48 -30.21 -18.24
CA LYS A 284 15.64 -30.61 -19.05
C LYS A 284 16.94 -29.98 -18.54
N LEU A 285 16.98 -29.63 -17.25
CA LEU A 285 18.10 -28.89 -16.66
C LEU A 285 19.40 -29.70 -16.69
N SER A 286 20.42 -29.15 -17.33
CA SER A 286 21.78 -29.68 -17.38
C SER A 286 22.81 -28.57 -17.13
N SER A 287 24.06 -28.95 -16.90
CA SER A 287 25.17 -28.01 -16.67
C SER A 287 25.37 -27.04 -17.86
N GLU A 288 25.10 -27.50 -19.07
CA GLU A 288 25.21 -26.71 -20.30
C GLU A 288 23.99 -25.82 -20.57
N LYS A 289 22.81 -26.18 -20.05
CA LYS A 289 21.52 -25.57 -20.41
C LYS A 289 20.80 -25.00 -19.20
N ILE A 290 21.47 -24.13 -18.44
CA ILE A 290 20.86 -23.40 -17.32
C ILE A 290 20.09 -22.17 -17.88
N PRO A 291 18.76 -22.05 -17.66
CA PRO A 291 17.92 -21.00 -18.25
C PRO A 291 18.08 -19.61 -17.58
N SER A 292 19.32 -19.19 -17.31
CA SER A 292 19.66 -17.99 -16.52
C SER A 292 19.09 -16.68 -17.05
N LYS A 293 19.04 -16.50 -18.38
CA LYS A 293 18.45 -15.30 -18.99
C LYS A 293 16.94 -15.23 -18.73
N LEU A 294 16.25 -16.36 -18.90
CA LEU A 294 14.81 -16.45 -18.70
C LEU A 294 14.46 -16.29 -17.22
N SER A 295 15.22 -16.90 -16.32
CA SER A 295 15.01 -16.76 -14.87
C SER A 295 15.29 -15.33 -14.39
N THR A 296 16.33 -14.66 -14.88
CA THR A 296 16.57 -13.24 -14.54
C THR A 296 15.46 -12.35 -15.07
N LEU A 297 15.00 -12.57 -16.31
CA LEU A 297 13.90 -11.80 -16.86
C LEU A 297 12.63 -12.02 -16.03
N LEU A 298 12.32 -13.27 -15.66
CA LEU A 298 11.14 -13.60 -14.85
C LEU A 298 11.20 -12.90 -13.48
N LEU A 299 12.38 -12.82 -12.86
CA LEU A 299 12.56 -12.08 -11.61
C LEU A 299 12.26 -10.59 -11.78
N VAL A 300 12.72 -9.97 -12.88
CA VAL A 300 12.43 -8.56 -13.17
C VAL A 300 10.93 -8.35 -13.32
N PHE A 301 10.24 -9.21 -14.09
CA PHE A 301 8.79 -9.11 -14.24
C PHE A 301 8.05 -9.28 -12.91
N TRP A 302 8.48 -10.22 -12.05
CA TRP A 302 7.92 -10.35 -10.69
C TRP A 302 8.13 -9.11 -9.83
N ILE A 303 9.30 -8.48 -9.89
CA ILE A 303 9.57 -7.23 -9.15
C ILE A 303 8.70 -6.10 -9.67
N VAL A 304 8.58 -5.95 -11.00
CA VAL A 304 7.71 -4.93 -11.61
C VAL A 304 6.24 -5.20 -11.26
N PHE A 305 5.80 -6.46 -11.30
CA PHE A 305 4.45 -6.85 -10.90
C PHE A 305 4.19 -6.51 -9.44
N LEU A 306 5.10 -6.84 -8.52
CA LEU A 306 4.97 -6.49 -7.11
C LEU A 306 4.94 -4.98 -6.90
N PHE A 307 5.75 -4.23 -7.63
CA PHE A 307 5.75 -2.77 -7.56
C PHE A 307 4.41 -2.19 -8.00
N LEU A 308 3.90 -2.60 -9.17
CA LEU A 308 2.59 -2.18 -9.65
C LEU A 308 1.48 -2.61 -8.71
N ARG A 309 1.57 -3.81 -8.13
CA ARG A 309 0.62 -4.34 -7.14
C ARG A 309 0.58 -3.45 -5.90
N ILE A 310 1.72 -3.01 -5.39
CA ILE A 310 1.78 -2.06 -4.28
C ILE A 310 1.08 -0.78 -4.71
N VAL A 311 1.46 -0.20 -5.85
CA VAL A 311 0.83 1.02 -6.38
C VAL A 311 -0.67 0.86 -6.61
N LEU A 312 -1.17 -0.33 -6.99
CA LEU A 312 -2.59 -0.60 -7.25
C LEU A 312 -3.40 -0.99 -6.03
N ILE A 313 -2.77 -1.60 -5.01
CA ILE A 313 -3.36 -1.67 -3.67
C ILE A 313 -3.49 -0.26 -3.09
N GLN A 314 -2.64 0.65 -3.56
CA GLN A 314 -2.61 2.08 -3.33
C GLN A 314 -3.38 2.91 -4.39
N SER A 315 -4.02 2.25 -5.38
CA SER A 315 -4.92 2.87 -6.37
C SER A 315 -6.24 2.07 -6.50
#